data_AF-U7R0S1-F1
#
_entry.id   AF-U7R0S1-F1
#
_cell.length_a   1.000
_cell.length_b   1.000
_cell.length_c   1.000
_cell.angle_alpha   90.00
_cell.angle_beta   90.00
_cell.angle_gamma   90.00
#
_symmetry.space_group_name_H-M   'P 1'
#
loop_
_entity.id
_entity.type
_entity.pdbx_description
1 polymer ?
#
loop_
_entity_poly.entity_id
_entity_poly.type
_entity_poly.pdbx_seq_one_letter_code
_entity_poly.pdbx_strand_id
1 'polypeptide(L)'
;MINFTISIRYLTQLAYMRNKLPILIILILALLPIIFIGNVANEYKLKIVLLSFLLTSTNAFLYRFKYFKPLILLISLLWSLNISTSFFFSSKHQISFSSTIANTFINTNSSEAVGMLSYNKYYVFFFTFMMLTYFLSIRWLSKNTDSRFLKANIWALLFICLLVPIDYYISEKKYSDKVILSEHFLMGTPFYNSSAMVRAIYENQQIRRITSAEVNFNYIKKINILILIYY
;
A
#
# COMPACT_ATOMS: atom_id res chain seq x y z
N MET A 1 18.35 -24.93 -16.15
CA MET A 1 19.60 -24.22 -16.49
C MET A 1 19.42 -22.72 -16.75
N ILE A 2 18.27 -22.24 -17.25
CA ILE A 2 18.01 -20.80 -17.53
C ILE A 2 17.89 -19.93 -16.25
N ASN A 3 17.34 -20.48 -15.15
CA ASN A 3 17.19 -19.73 -13.89
C ASN A 3 18.50 -19.42 -13.17
N PHE A 4 19.57 -20.18 -13.41
CA PHE A 4 20.87 -19.96 -12.75
C PHE A 4 21.69 -18.86 -13.43
N THR A 5 21.60 -18.78 -14.76
CA THR A 5 22.32 -17.77 -15.56
C THR A 5 21.77 -16.36 -15.36
N ILE A 6 20.45 -16.22 -15.14
CA ILE A 6 19.80 -14.93 -14.83
C ILE A 6 20.24 -14.44 -13.44
N SER A 7 20.29 -15.32 -12.44
CA SER A 7 20.75 -15.00 -11.08
C SER A 7 22.21 -14.50 -11.07
N ILE A 8 23.11 -15.19 -11.78
CA ILE A 8 24.52 -14.79 -11.89
C ILE A 8 24.66 -13.45 -12.63
N ARG A 9 23.86 -13.19 -13.68
CA ARG A 9 23.84 -11.89 -14.37
C ARG A 9 23.33 -10.75 -13.50
N TYR A 10 22.34 -11.02 -12.64
CA TYR A 10 21.79 -10.02 -11.71
C TYR A 10 22.78 -9.67 -10.60
N LEU A 11 23.42 -10.70 -10.01
CA LEU A 11 24.49 -10.54 -9.02
C LEU A 11 25.72 -9.84 -9.61
N THR A 12 26.11 -10.16 -10.85
CA THR A 12 27.21 -9.48 -11.53
C THR A 12 26.86 -8.03 -11.90
N GLN A 13 25.61 -7.70 -12.23
CA GLN A 13 25.18 -6.30 -12.41
C GLN A 13 25.21 -5.49 -11.10
N LEU A 14 24.80 -6.10 -9.97
CA LEU A 14 24.96 -5.51 -8.64
C LEU A 14 26.43 -5.28 -8.28
N ALA A 15 27.31 -6.23 -8.64
CA ALA A 15 28.76 -6.12 -8.42
C ALA A 15 29.46 -5.13 -9.38
N TYR A 16 28.93 -4.91 -10.58
CA TYR A 16 29.51 -4.02 -11.61
C TYR A 16 29.06 -2.56 -11.48
N MET A 17 28.17 -2.25 -10.53
CA MET A 17 27.85 -0.86 -10.21
C MET A 17 29.07 -0.20 -9.56
N ARG A 18 29.79 0.60 -10.37
CA ARG A 18 30.99 1.37 -9.98
C ARG A 18 30.79 2.26 -8.74
N ASN A 19 29.54 2.57 -8.39
CA ASN A 19 29.16 3.30 -7.18
C ASN A 19 28.08 2.52 -6.42
N LYS A 20 28.32 2.16 -5.15
CA LYS A 20 27.39 1.37 -4.32
C LYS A 20 26.29 2.22 -3.68
N LEU A 21 26.46 3.55 -3.70
CA LEU A 21 25.54 4.51 -3.09
C LEU A 21 24.08 4.42 -3.58
N PRO A 22 23.78 4.22 -4.88
CA PRO A 22 22.40 4.06 -5.34
C PRO A 22 21.69 2.85 -4.74
N ILE A 23 22.38 1.71 -4.60
CA ILE A 23 21.82 0.50 -3.99
C ILE A 23 21.50 0.77 -2.53
N LEU A 24 22.41 1.42 -1.81
CA LEU A 24 22.21 1.79 -0.42
C LEU A 24 20.98 2.68 -0.24
N ILE A 25 20.81 3.71 -1.08
CA ILE A 25 19.64 4.59 -1.01
C ILE A 25 18.35 3.82 -1.30
N ILE A 26 18.34 2.96 -2.32
CA ILE A 26 17.14 2.14 -2.63
C ILE A 26 16.80 1.22 -1.45
N LEU A 27 17.80 0.59 -0.82
CA LEU A 27 17.60 -0.27 0.34
C LEU A 27 17.04 0.51 1.54
N ILE A 28 17.58 1.70 1.84
CA ILE A 28 17.06 2.57 2.90
C ILE A 28 15.60 2.90 2.63
N LEU A 29 15.27 3.35 1.42
CA LEU A 29 13.89 3.67 1.04
C LEU A 29 12.97 2.45 1.10
N ALA A 30 13.47 1.26 0.77
CA ALA A 30 12.72 0.02 0.81
C ALA A 30 12.39 -0.44 2.24
N LEU A 31 13.22 -0.10 3.22
CA LEU A 31 13.04 -0.46 4.62
C LEU A 31 12.12 0.52 5.37
N LEU A 32 12.03 1.78 4.95
CA LEU A 32 11.22 2.80 5.65
C LEU A 32 9.75 2.39 5.90
N PRO A 33 9.02 1.77 4.95
CA PRO A 33 7.63 1.35 5.18
C PRO A 33 7.43 0.35 6.33
N ILE A 34 8.45 -0.44 6.67
CA ILE A 34 8.36 -1.47 7.71
C ILE A 34 8.80 -0.99 9.10
N ILE A 35 9.31 0.24 9.24
CA ILE A 35 9.76 0.75 10.55
C ILE A 35 8.60 0.94 11.51
N PHE A 36 7.49 1.49 11.01
CA PHE A 36 6.28 1.79 11.79
C PHE A 36 5.14 0.81 11.51
N ILE A 37 5.45 -0.30 10.84
CA ILE A 37 4.45 -1.34 10.63
C ILE A 37 4.22 -2.05 11.96
N GLY A 38 2.96 -2.18 12.36
CA GLY A 38 2.61 -2.87 13.60
C GLY A 38 2.89 -4.38 13.53
N ASN A 39 2.11 -5.15 14.28
CA ASN A 39 2.26 -6.60 14.32
C ASN A 39 1.65 -7.27 13.07
N VAL A 40 2.36 -7.17 11.94
CA VAL A 40 2.03 -7.84 10.68
C VAL A 40 2.94 -9.07 10.52
N ALA A 41 2.41 -10.16 9.97
CA ALA A 41 3.18 -11.39 9.73
C ALA A 41 4.45 -11.12 8.91
N ASN A 42 5.53 -11.85 9.23
CA ASN A 42 6.85 -11.62 8.64
C ASN A 42 6.87 -11.78 7.11
N GLU A 43 6.02 -12.64 6.55
CA GLU A 43 5.87 -12.80 5.10
C GLU A 43 5.48 -11.49 4.41
N TYR A 44 4.52 -10.76 4.96
CA TYR A 44 4.10 -9.47 4.41
C TYR A 44 5.19 -8.41 4.57
N LYS A 45 5.93 -8.40 5.68
CA LYS A 45 7.07 -7.48 5.84
C LYS A 45 8.11 -7.67 4.74
N LEU A 46 8.44 -8.92 4.40
CA LEU A 46 9.35 -9.24 3.29
C LEU A 46 8.78 -8.80 1.94
N LYS A 47 7.51 -9.09 1.66
CA LYS A 47 6.81 -8.65 0.44
C LYS A 47 6.86 -7.11 0.31
N ILE A 48 6.62 -6.39 1.40
CA ILE A 48 6.66 -4.92 1.43
C ILE A 48 8.04 -4.40 1.08
N VAL A 49 9.10 -4.92 1.70
CA VAL A 49 10.49 -4.49 1.40
C VAL A 49 10.84 -4.77 -0.07
N LEU A 50 10.53 -5.97 -0.58
CA LEU A 50 10.80 -6.33 -1.96
C LEU A 50 10.06 -5.43 -2.95
N LEU A 51 8.76 -5.21 -2.75
CA LEU A 51 7.97 -4.34 -3.62
C LEU A 51 8.37 -2.87 -3.49
N SER A 52 8.81 -2.43 -2.31
CA SER A 52 9.34 -1.07 -2.11
C SER A 52 10.65 -0.85 -2.86
N PHE A 53 11.53 -1.85 -2.87
CA PHE A 53 12.78 -1.84 -3.65
C PHE A 53 12.50 -1.72 -5.15
N LEU A 54 11.59 -2.55 -5.65
CA LEU A 54 11.20 -2.58 -7.07
C LEU A 54 10.46 -1.31 -7.49
N LEU A 55 9.55 -0.80 -6.65
CA LEU A 55 8.83 0.46 -6.88
C LEU A 55 9.81 1.63 -6.97
N THR A 56 10.73 1.74 -6.03
CA THR A 56 11.75 2.82 -6.00
C THR A 56 12.61 2.80 -7.26
N SER A 57 13.05 1.61 -7.68
CA SER A 57 13.83 1.44 -8.91
C SER A 57 13.01 1.79 -10.17
N THR A 58 11.75 1.36 -10.22
CA THR A 58 10.83 1.67 -11.32
C THR A 58 10.56 3.17 -11.42
N ASN A 59 10.30 3.83 -10.30
CA ASN A 59 10.12 5.29 -10.24
C ASN A 59 11.37 6.03 -10.70
N ALA A 60 12.56 5.59 -10.30
CA ALA A 60 13.82 6.17 -10.77
C ALA A 60 14.01 6.03 -12.28
N PHE A 61 13.57 4.92 -12.89
CA PHE A 61 13.57 4.78 -14.34
C PHE A 61 12.59 5.73 -15.01
N LEU A 62 11.33 5.71 -14.55
CA LEU A 62 10.25 6.51 -15.13
C LEU A 62 10.54 8.02 -15.03
N TYR A 63 11.25 8.46 -13.99
CA TYR A 63 11.61 9.87 -13.80
C TYR A 63 12.46 10.44 -14.94
N ARG A 64 13.17 9.58 -15.67
CA ARG A 64 13.98 9.99 -16.83
C ARG A 64 13.12 10.58 -17.95
N PHE A 65 11.84 10.19 -18.02
CA PHE A 65 10.92 10.69 -19.03
C PHE A 65 10.09 11.84 -18.46
N LYS A 66 10.02 12.94 -19.21
CA LYS A 66 9.32 14.17 -18.78
C LYS A 66 7.85 13.93 -18.39
N TYR A 67 7.16 13.07 -19.13
CA TYR A 67 5.72 12.79 -18.96
C TYR A 67 5.37 12.06 -17.66
N PHE A 68 6.29 11.27 -17.08
CA PHE A 68 6.03 10.51 -15.86
C PHE A 68 6.36 11.26 -14.57
N LYS A 69 6.90 12.48 -14.65
CA LYS A 69 7.23 13.28 -13.46
C LYS A 69 6.02 13.58 -12.56
N PRO A 70 4.84 13.97 -13.09
CA PRO A 70 3.65 14.16 -12.26
C PRO A 70 3.20 12.87 -11.57
N LEU A 71 3.28 11.73 -12.27
CA LEU A 71 2.96 10.42 -11.70
C LEU A 71 3.89 10.11 -10.52
N ILE A 72 5.18 10.39 -10.65
CA ILE A 72 6.15 10.15 -9.57
C ILE A 72 5.90 11.07 -8.39
N LEU A 73 5.51 12.33 -8.62
CA LEU A 73 5.10 13.23 -7.55
C LEU A 73 3.88 12.66 -6.79
N LEU A 74 2.88 12.14 -7.51
CA LEU A 74 1.72 11.49 -6.91
C LEU A 74 2.12 10.24 -6.11
N ILE A 75 2.99 9.39 -6.66
CA ILE A 75 3.50 8.20 -5.97
C ILE A 75 4.27 8.60 -4.70
N SER A 76 5.11 9.64 -4.76
CA SER A 76 5.81 10.18 -3.59
C SER A 76 4.82 10.63 -2.51
N LEU A 77 3.74 11.31 -2.91
CA LEU A 77 2.69 11.78 -2.01
C LEU A 77 1.98 10.60 -1.33
N LEU A 78 1.58 9.59 -2.10
CA LEU A 78 0.93 8.40 -1.56
C LEU A 78 1.86 7.60 -0.64
N TRP A 79 3.14 7.49 -1.01
CA TRP A 79 4.13 6.75 -0.25
C TRP A 79 4.42 7.45 1.09
N SER A 80 4.59 8.77 1.07
CA SER A 80 4.79 9.55 2.29
C SER A 80 3.54 9.56 3.17
N LEU A 81 2.34 9.60 2.56
CA LEU A 81 1.08 9.50 3.29
C LEU A 81 0.99 8.17 4.03
N ASN A 82 1.29 7.06 3.35
CA ASN A 82 1.28 5.73 3.97
C ASN A 82 2.21 5.66 5.20
N ILE A 83 3.46 6.09 5.07
CA ILE A 83 4.43 6.04 6.18
C ILE A 83 4.05 7.00 7.30
N SER A 84 3.55 8.18 6.97
CA SER A 84 3.16 9.18 7.97
C SER A 84 1.93 8.76 8.76
N THR A 85 0.97 8.10 8.12
CA THR A 85 -0.16 7.46 8.79
C THR A 85 0.32 6.40 9.77
N SER A 86 1.22 5.51 9.35
CA SER A 86 1.77 4.48 10.25
C SER A 86 2.55 5.09 11.41
N PHE A 87 3.38 6.10 11.14
CA PHE A 87 4.11 6.83 12.19
C PHE A 87 3.15 7.47 13.20
N PHE A 88 2.10 8.15 12.73
CA PHE A 88 1.09 8.76 13.60
C PHE A 88 0.41 7.75 14.53
N PHE A 89 -0.10 6.64 13.99
CA PHE A 89 -0.82 5.65 14.78
C PHE A 89 0.10 4.84 15.68
N SER A 90 1.30 4.51 15.21
CA SER A 90 2.31 3.82 16.02
C SER A 90 2.77 4.68 17.21
N SER A 91 3.04 5.97 16.99
CA SER A 91 3.58 6.84 18.04
C SER A 91 2.53 7.32 19.03
N LYS A 92 1.33 7.70 18.56
CA LYS A 92 0.32 8.33 19.42
C LYS A 92 -0.63 7.32 20.08
N HIS A 93 -0.89 6.20 19.40
CA HIS A 93 -1.93 5.26 19.80
C HIS A 93 -1.40 3.84 20.03
N GLN A 94 -0.12 3.56 19.74
CA GLN A 94 0.48 2.23 19.84
C GLN A 94 -0.31 1.13 19.09
N ILE A 95 -1.04 1.53 18.04
CA ILE A 95 -1.86 0.64 17.21
C ILE A 95 -1.42 0.75 15.75
N SER A 96 -1.68 -0.30 14.97
CA SER A 96 -1.59 -0.25 13.51
C SER A 96 -2.85 0.37 12.92
N PHE A 97 -2.70 0.99 11.74
CA PHE A 97 -3.83 1.44 10.96
C PHE A 97 -4.71 0.25 10.54
N SER A 98 -6.03 0.34 10.77
CA SER A 98 -6.99 -0.75 10.56
C SER A 98 -8.21 -0.27 9.77
N SER A 99 -9.05 -1.20 9.30
CA SER A 99 -10.28 -0.86 8.56
C SER A 99 -11.26 -0.05 9.40
N THR A 100 -11.36 -0.31 10.71
CA THR A 100 -12.19 0.50 11.64
C THR A 100 -11.74 1.96 11.67
N ILE A 101 -10.43 2.20 11.74
CA ILE A 101 -9.85 3.55 11.70
C ILE A 101 -10.06 4.17 10.32
N ALA A 102 -9.87 3.40 9.24
CA ALA A 102 -10.16 3.89 7.90
C ALA A 102 -11.63 4.31 7.75
N ASN A 103 -12.56 3.57 8.36
CA ASN A 103 -13.98 3.89 8.33
C ASN A 103 -14.30 5.20 9.04
N THR A 104 -13.63 5.52 10.16
CA THR A 104 -13.81 6.84 10.79
C THR A 104 -13.33 7.96 9.86
N PHE A 105 -12.20 7.80 9.18
CA PHE A 105 -11.72 8.80 8.19
C PHE A 105 -12.70 9.02 7.03
N ILE A 106 -13.27 7.95 6.48
CA ILE A 106 -14.23 8.04 5.37
C ILE A 106 -15.50 8.82 5.77
N ASN A 107 -15.91 8.72 7.03
CA ASN A 107 -17.12 9.36 7.55
C ASN A 107 -16.85 10.68 8.31
N THR A 108 -15.59 11.13 8.39
CA THR A 108 -15.21 12.39 9.07
C THR A 108 -15.63 13.60 8.24
N ASN A 109 -16.09 14.67 8.89
CA ASN A 109 -16.43 15.92 8.20
C ASN A 109 -15.16 16.75 7.85
N SER A 110 -15.24 17.60 6.82
CA SER A 110 -14.12 18.44 6.37
C SER A 110 -13.60 19.40 7.45
N SER A 111 -14.49 19.96 8.28
CA SER A 111 -14.12 20.82 9.41
C SER A 111 -13.33 20.08 10.47
N GLU A 112 -13.74 18.86 10.81
CA GLU A 112 -13.05 17.98 11.76
C GLU A 112 -11.70 17.54 11.22
N ALA A 113 -11.62 17.20 9.92
CA ALA A 113 -10.37 16.84 9.27
C ALA A 113 -9.33 17.98 9.30
N VAL A 114 -9.76 19.23 9.03
CA VAL A 114 -8.88 20.41 9.13
C VAL A 114 -8.45 20.66 10.57
N GLY A 115 -9.38 20.49 11.54
CA GLY A 115 -9.04 20.53 12.96
C GLY A 115 -7.98 19.50 13.33
N MET A 116 -8.14 18.25 12.89
CA MET A 116 -7.17 17.19 13.14
C MET A 116 -5.79 17.49 12.51
N LEU A 117 -5.74 18.12 11.34
CA LEU A 117 -4.49 18.54 10.70
C LEU A 117 -3.76 19.62 11.52
N SER A 118 -4.48 20.63 12.00
CA SER A 118 -3.89 21.74 12.76
C SER A 118 -3.34 21.30 14.13
N TYR A 119 -4.05 20.41 14.82
CA TYR A 119 -3.60 19.82 16.09
C TYR A 119 -2.35 18.93 15.94
N ASN A 120 -2.12 18.36 14.77
CA ASN A 120 -1.05 17.37 14.54
C ASN A 120 0.04 17.89 13.59
N LYS A 121 0.38 19.19 13.69
CA LYS A 121 1.36 19.89 12.83
C LYS A 121 2.71 19.17 12.63
N TYR A 122 3.23 18.47 13.65
CA TYR A 122 4.49 17.75 13.56
C TYR A 122 4.43 16.56 12.59
N TYR A 123 3.27 15.90 12.50
CA TYR A 123 3.06 14.78 11.57
C TYR A 123 2.88 15.28 10.14
N VAL A 124 2.30 16.48 9.95
CA VAL A 124 2.24 17.16 8.64
C VAL A 124 3.64 17.55 8.17
N PHE A 125 4.49 18.03 9.09
CA PHE A 125 5.89 18.31 8.79
C PHE A 125 6.65 17.03 8.42
N PHE A 126 6.48 15.95 9.19
CA PHE A 126 7.06 14.64 8.89
C PHE A 126 6.63 14.13 7.52
N PHE A 127 5.34 14.22 7.19
CA PHE A 127 4.81 13.89 5.87
C PHE A 127 5.51 14.67 4.75
N THR A 128 5.65 15.98 4.91
CA THR A 128 6.31 16.85 3.93
C THR A 128 7.79 16.47 3.77
N PHE A 129 8.48 16.20 4.88
CA PHE A 129 9.87 15.75 4.88
C PHE A 129 10.05 14.40 4.16
N MET A 130 9.19 13.42 4.44
CA MET A 130 9.24 12.10 3.80
C MET A 130 8.92 12.16 2.30
N MET A 131 7.96 13.01 1.91
CA MET A 131 7.61 13.27 0.50
C MET A 131 8.80 13.84 -0.26
N LEU A 132 9.42 14.89 0.27
CA LEU A 132 10.59 15.52 -0.34
C LEU A 132 11.78 14.56 -0.39
N THR A 133 12.04 13.82 0.69
CA THR A 133 13.11 12.82 0.75
C THR A 133 12.93 11.78 -0.35
N TYR A 134 11.76 11.16 -0.44
CA TYR A 134 11.49 10.15 -1.47
C TYR A 134 11.62 10.74 -2.88
N PHE A 135 10.97 11.88 -3.16
CA PHE A 135 10.99 12.50 -4.49
C PHE A 135 12.41 12.92 -4.94
N LEU A 136 13.18 13.54 -4.04
CA LEU A 136 14.55 13.95 -4.33
C LEU A 136 15.49 12.76 -4.50
N SER A 137 15.31 11.70 -3.70
CA SER A 137 16.05 10.45 -3.88
C SER A 137 15.73 9.80 -5.22
N ILE A 138 14.46 9.73 -5.64
CA ILE A 138 14.09 9.24 -6.98
C ILE A 138 14.73 10.07 -8.08
N ARG A 139 14.68 11.40 -7.97
CA ARG A 139 15.35 12.32 -8.92
C ARG A 139 16.85 12.03 -8.99
N TRP A 140 17.52 11.85 -7.86
CA TRP A 140 18.95 11.57 -7.81
C TRP A 140 19.28 10.19 -8.38
N LEU A 141 18.53 9.15 -7.99
CA LEU A 141 18.68 7.77 -8.47
C LEU A 141 18.49 7.69 -9.99
N SER A 142 17.55 8.47 -10.54
CA SER A 142 17.29 8.50 -11.99
C SER A 142 18.54 8.87 -12.80
N LYS A 143 19.41 9.73 -12.26
CA LYS A 143 20.63 10.21 -12.90
C LYS A 143 21.85 9.33 -12.61
N ASN A 144 21.91 8.73 -11.42
CA ASN A 144 23.12 8.08 -10.88
C ASN A 144 23.09 6.54 -10.91
N THR A 145 22.03 5.93 -11.45
CA THR A 145 21.88 4.45 -11.51
C THR A 145 21.97 3.94 -12.95
N ASP A 146 22.51 2.74 -13.18
CA ASP A 146 22.54 2.17 -14.53
C ASP A 146 21.12 1.92 -15.07
N SER A 147 20.89 2.32 -16.32
CA SER A 147 19.61 2.11 -17.02
C SER A 147 19.23 0.64 -17.11
N ARG A 148 20.21 -0.26 -17.27
CA ARG A 148 19.97 -1.70 -17.44
C ARG A 148 19.41 -2.30 -16.16
N PHE A 149 20.01 -1.98 -15.02
CA PHE A 149 19.53 -2.37 -13.70
C PHE A 149 18.11 -1.86 -13.46
N LEU A 150 17.85 -0.58 -13.74
CA LEU A 150 16.52 0.00 -13.55
C LEU A 150 15.46 -0.66 -14.46
N LYS A 151 15.77 -0.93 -15.73
CA LYS A 151 14.88 -1.65 -16.65
C LYS A 151 14.58 -3.07 -16.18
N ALA A 152 15.57 -3.79 -15.65
CA ALA A 152 15.37 -5.14 -15.15
C ALA A 152 14.37 -5.16 -13.97
N ASN A 153 14.45 -4.18 -13.08
CA ASN A 153 13.51 -4.03 -11.96
C ASN A 153 12.07 -3.73 -12.42
N ILE A 154 11.87 -3.06 -13.56
CA ILE A 154 10.51 -2.87 -14.13
C ILE A 154 9.92 -4.20 -14.53
N TRP A 155 10.69 -5.02 -15.26
CA TRP A 155 10.22 -6.34 -15.66
C TRP A 155 9.96 -7.24 -14.46
N ALA A 156 10.82 -7.17 -13.44
CA ALA A 156 10.60 -7.89 -12.18
C ALA A 156 9.32 -7.43 -11.47
N LEU A 157 9.05 -6.11 -11.41
CA LEU A 157 7.83 -5.58 -10.81
C LEU A 157 6.58 -6.05 -11.57
N LEU A 158 6.59 -5.95 -12.90
CA LEU A 158 5.49 -6.42 -13.75
C LEU A 158 5.22 -7.91 -13.55
N PHE A 159 6.29 -8.72 -13.50
CA PHE A 159 6.16 -10.16 -13.27
C PHE A 159 5.55 -10.48 -11.90
N ILE A 160 5.98 -9.80 -10.84
CA ILE A 160 5.40 -9.99 -9.50
C ILE A 160 3.92 -9.58 -9.48
N CYS A 161 3.56 -8.44 -10.09
CA CYS A 161 2.17 -8.01 -10.18
C CYS A 161 1.28 -9.05 -10.88
N LEU A 162 1.80 -9.75 -11.91
CA LEU A 162 1.07 -10.82 -12.60
C LEU A 162 0.89 -12.09 -11.75
N LEU A 163 1.74 -12.31 -10.74
CA LEU A 163 1.62 -13.46 -9.84
C LEU A 163 0.59 -13.23 -8.72
N VAL A 164 0.17 -11.99 -8.47
CA VAL A 164 -0.75 -11.64 -7.37
C VAL A 164 -2.09 -12.36 -7.46
N PRO A 165 -2.78 -12.43 -8.62
CA PRO A 165 -4.05 -13.17 -8.71
C PRO A 165 -3.86 -14.66 -8.40
N ILE A 166 -2.73 -15.24 -8.81
CA ILE A 166 -2.41 -16.65 -8.55
C ILE A 166 -2.21 -16.87 -7.03
N ASP A 167 -1.43 -15.99 -6.38
CA ASP A 167 -1.24 -16.01 -4.92
C ASP A 167 -2.56 -15.87 -4.16
N TYR A 168 -3.45 -14.99 -4.64
CA TYR A 168 -4.78 -14.79 -4.10
C TYR A 168 -5.63 -16.07 -4.18
N TYR A 169 -5.77 -16.69 -5.36
CA TYR A 169 -6.59 -17.90 -5.51
C TYR A 169 -6.06 -19.11 -4.72
N ILE A 170 -4.74 -19.20 -4.54
CA ILE A 170 -4.12 -20.24 -3.70
C ILE A 170 -4.42 -19.97 -2.22
N SER A 171 -4.39 -18.70 -1.80
CA SER A 171 -4.63 -18.29 -0.41
C SER A 171 -6.11 -18.32 -0.01
N GLU A 172 -7.03 -18.06 -0.93
CA GLU A 172 -8.49 -18.09 -0.71
C GLU A 172 -8.97 -19.50 -0.30
N LYS A 173 -8.26 -20.56 -0.70
CA LYS A 173 -8.52 -21.93 -0.20
C LYS A 173 -8.14 -22.14 1.27
N LYS A 174 -7.36 -21.24 1.88
CA LYS A 174 -6.90 -21.31 3.28
C LYS A 174 -7.66 -20.38 4.22
N TYR A 175 -8.24 -19.29 3.73
CA TYR A 175 -8.90 -18.29 4.56
C TYR A 175 -10.42 -18.32 4.32
N SER A 176 -11.18 -18.60 5.38
CA SER A 176 -12.65 -18.60 5.40
C SER A 176 -13.27 -17.20 5.29
N ASP A 177 -12.45 -16.15 5.34
CA ASP A 177 -12.88 -14.76 5.23
C ASP A 177 -12.69 -14.26 3.79
N LYS A 178 -13.74 -13.67 3.24
CA LYS A 178 -13.75 -13.02 1.91
C LYS A 178 -12.83 -11.79 1.92
N VAL A 179 -11.51 -12.01 1.85
CA VAL A 179 -10.52 -10.96 1.61
C VAL A 179 -10.68 -10.51 0.17
N ILE A 180 -10.71 -9.20 -0.08
CA ILE A 180 -10.90 -8.70 -1.45
C ILE A 180 -9.56 -8.76 -2.18
N LEU A 181 -9.53 -9.12 -3.46
CA LEU A 181 -8.27 -9.21 -4.24
C LEU A 181 -7.40 -7.95 -4.13
N SER A 182 -8.00 -6.76 -4.19
CA SER A 182 -7.30 -5.49 -4.05
C SER A 182 -6.78 -5.23 -2.63
N GLU A 183 -7.48 -5.71 -1.60
CA GLU A 183 -7.00 -5.68 -0.22
C GLU A 183 -5.77 -6.58 -0.07
N HIS A 184 -5.86 -7.83 -0.55
CA HIS A 184 -4.77 -8.81 -0.52
C HIS A 184 -3.51 -8.29 -1.24
N PHE A 185 -3.69 -7.70 -2.42
CA PHE A 185 -2.58 -7.11 -3.16
C PHE A 185 -1.88 -6.00 -2.35
N LEU A 186 -2.64 -5.07 -1.81
CA LEU A 186 -2.09 -3.89 -1.13
C LEU A 186 -1.40 -4.25 0.19
N MET A 187 -1.87 -5.26 0.92
CA MET A 187 -1.27 -5.69 2.20
C MET A 187 0.23 -6.01 2.08
N GLY A 188 0.68 -6.52 0.93
CA GLY A 188 2.08 -6.83 0.67
C GLY A 188 2.91 -5.68 0.09
N THR A 189 2.34 -4.47 -0.09
CA THR A 189 2.99 -3.36 -0.81
C THR A 189 3.49 -2.25 0.12
N PRO A 190 4.37 -1.34 -0.34
CA PRO A 190 4.66 -0.08 0.34
C PRO A 190 3.45 0.80 0.67
N PHE A 191 2.25 0.47 0.17
CA PHE A 191 1.00 1.18 0.42
C PHE A 191 0.04 0.38 1.30
N TYR A 192 0.55 -0.49 2.17
CA TYR A 192 -0.25 -1.44 2.95
C TYR A 192 -1.41 -0.82 3.76
N ASN A 193 -1.34 0.43 4.23
CA ASN A 193 -2.48 1.06 4.91
C ASN A 193 -3.68 1.27 3.97
N SER A 194 -3.43 1.33 2.66
CA SER A 194 -4.48 1.40 1.65
C SER A 194 -5.31 0.12 1.59
N SER A 195 -4.77 -1.03 2.03
CA SER A 195 -5.56 -2.27 2.13
C SER A 195 -6.74 -2.11 3.10
N ALA A 196 -6.50 -1.51 4.26
CA ALA A 196 -7.53 -1.19 5.26
C ALA A 196 -8.55 -0.17 4.73
N MET A 197 -8.11 0.81 3.92
CA MET A 197 -9.01 1.76 3.24
C MET A 197 -9.91 1.05 2.22
N VAL A 198 -9.35 0.16 1.40
CA VAL A 198 -10.12 -0.64 0.43
C VAL A 198 -11.17 -1.48 1.15
N ARG A 199 -10.80 -2.14 2.24
CA ARG A 199 -11.72 -2.92 3.08
C ARG A 199 -12.88 -2.04 3.59
N ALA A 200 -12.56 -0.90 4.18
CA ALA A 200 -13.56 0.02 4.74
C ALA A 200 -14.52 0.59 3.67
N ILE A 201 -13.99 0.94 2.49
CA ILE A 201 -14.83 1.40 1.36
C ILE A 201 -15.78 0.29 0.92
N TYR A 202 -15.28 -0.94 0.79
CA TYR A 202 -16.10 -2.07 0.38
C TYR A 202 -17.20 -2.39 1.40
N GLU A 203 -16.87 -2.41 2.69
CA GLU A 203 -17.84 -2.60 3.78
C GLU A 203 -18.91 -1.49 3.79
N ASN A 204 -18.51 -0.23 3.64
CA ASN A 204 -19.46 0.89 3.54
C ASN A 204 -20.38 0.79 2.32
N GLN A 205 -19.88 0.31 1.18
CA GLN A 205 -20.72 0.06 0.01
C GLN A 205 -21.73 -1.06 0.26
N GLN A 206 -21.34 -2.13 0.95
CA GLN A 206 -22.25 -3.21 1.33
C GLN A 206 -23.33 -2.72 2.30
N ILE A 207 -22.95 -1.97 3.34
CA ILE A 207 -23.88 -1.38 4.30
C ILE A 207 -24.88 -0.48 3.56
N ARG A 208 -24.41 0.40 2.67
CA ARG A 208 -25.29 1.28 1.88
C ARG A 208 -26.32 0.49 1.08
N ARG A 209 -25.90 -0.61 0.41
CA ARG A 209 -26.80 -1.49 -0.34
C ARG A 209 -27.86 -2.15 0.53
N ILE A 210 -27.49 -2.59 1.74
CA ILE A 210 -28.44 -3.17 2.71
C ILE A 210 -29.42 -2.08 3.20
N THR A 211 -28.92 -0.90 3.54
CA THR A 211 -29.76 0.21 4.04
C THR A 211 -30.68 0.81 2.96
N SER A 212 -30.29 0.72 1.69
CA SER A 212 -31.11 1.20 0.56
C SER A 212 -32.08 0.13 0.04
N ALA A 213 -32.00 -1.10 0.52
CA ALA A 213 -32.97 -2.12 0.16
C ALA A 213 -34.32 -1.76 0.80
N GLU A 214 -35.36 -1.62 -0.03
CA GLU A 214 -36.74 -1.49 0.47
C GLU A 214 -37.10 -2.79 1.20
N VAL A 215 -37.09 -2.74 2.52
CA VAL A 215 -37.55 -3.85 3.35
C VAL A 215 -39.08 -3.81 3.35
N ASN A 216 -39.70 -4.65 2.52
CA ASN A 216 -41.14 -4.85 2.56
C ASN A 216 -41.52 -5.65 3.81
N PHE A 217 -41.90 -4.94 4.88
CA PHE A 217 -42.43 -5.57 6.08
C PHE A 217 -43.83 -6.13 5.81
N ASN A 218 -43.92 -7.43 5.57
CA ASN A 218 -45.22 -8.09 5.46
C ASN A 218 -45.70 -8.52 6.85
N TYR A 219 -46.46 -7.65 7.52
CA TYR A 219 -47.04 -7.95 8.82
C TYR A 219 -48.23 -8.92 8.67
N ILE A 220 -47.97 -10.22 8.84
CA ILE A 220 -49.06 -11.19 9.02
C ILE A 220 -49.52 -11.08 10.48
N LYS A 221 -50.57 -10.31 10.73
CA LYS A 221 -51.24 -10.27 12.04
C LYS A 221 -52.04 -11.55 12.22
N LYS A 222 -51.38 -12.64 12.64
CA LYS A 222 -52.06 -13.84 13.13
C LYS A 222 -52.18 -13.71 14.66
N ILE A 223 -53.40 -13.79 15.17
CA ILE A 223 -53.71 -13.73 16.59
C ILE A 223 -52.79 -14.70 17.34
N ASN A 224 -51.98 -14.12 18.23
CA ASN A 224 -51.10 -14.70 19.25
C ASN A 224 -49.65 -15.14 19.00
N ILE A 225 -49.05 -15.11 17.80
CA ILE A 225 -47.58 -15.29 17.69
C ILE A 225 -47.01 -14.44 16.55
N LEU A 226 -46.14 -13.49 16.87
CA LEU A 226 -45.38 -12.71 15.89
C LEU A 226 -44.18 -13.56 15.42
N ILE A 227 -44.22 -14.08 14.19
CA ILE A 227 -43.09 -14.77 13.56
C ILE A 227 -42.51 -13.87 12.48
N LEU A 228 -41.21 -13.56 12.60
CA LEU A 228 -40.45 -12.79 11.62
C LEU A 228 -39.94 -13.74 10.53
N ILE A 229 -40.38 -13.55 9.28
CA ILE A 229 -39.85 -14.28 8.11
C ILE A 229 -39.20 -13.24 7.18
N TYR A 230 -37.92 -13.45 6.88
CA TYR A 230 -37.14 -12.65 5.95
C TYR A 230 -37.26 -13.21 4.53
N TYR A 231 -37.53 -12.35 3.54
CA TYR A 231 -37.38 -12.62 2.11
C TYR A 231 -36.51 -11.54 1.47
#